data_AF-A0A961FD69-F1
#
_entry.id   AF-A0A961FD69-F1
#
_cell.length_a   1.000
_cell.length_b   1.000
_cell.length_c   1.000
_cell.angle_alpha   90.00
_cell.angle_beta   90.00
_cell.angle_gamma   90.00
#
_symmetry.space_group_name_H-M   'P 1'
#
loop_
_entity.id
_entity.type
_entity.pdbx_description
1 polymer ?
#
loop_
_entity_poly.entity_id
_entity_poly.type
_entity_poly.pdbx_seq_one_letter_code
_entity_poly.pdbx_strand_id
1 'polypeptide(L)'
;MDSYQVSSILESLFRWIHVVAGILWIGLLYFFNWVNSAFAPTMDGETKKKVVPELMPRTLYWFRWGAAWTWFSGVLLLMLVFYHGKISLADQVNGFTAGAWIMVAATFAGVFVYDLIMNTLGKSNIKAAVILSFVLVVVMIFLYQYVGGFSYRGTTIHVGALFGSCMAFNVWFRIWPAQKKVIPAIKNGEAPDAAAAALAGLRSKHNTYMSVPLVWAMLNTHSTWAASYNLYILPAFIAFGWWVTYKLYKRAAKVPGF
;
A
#
# COMPACT_ATOMS: atom_id res chain seq x y z
N MET A 1 28.80 -18.28 -15.66
CA MET A 1 27.35 -18.07 -15.77
C MET A 1 27.10 -17.15 -16.94
N ASP A 2 26.13 -17.47 -17.78
CA ASP A 2 25.71 -16.57 -18.86
C ASP A 2 24.78 -15.46 -18.33
N SER A 3 24.50 -14.46 -19.18
CA SER A 3 23.65 -13.32 -18.83
C SER A 3 22.21 -13.73 -18.45
N TYR A 4 21.72 -14.81 -19.03
CA TYR A 4 20.40 -15.36 -18.74
C TYR A 4 20.33 -15.94 -17.31
N GLN A 5 21.31 -16.74 -16.92
CA GLN A 5 21.43 -17.28 -15.57
C GLN A 5 21.55 -16.16 -14.52
N VAL A 6 22.32 -15.11 -14.81
CA VAL A 6 22.45 -13.95 -13.92
C VAL A 6 21.09 -13.25 -13.74
N SER A 7 20.35 -12.98 -14.83
CA SER A 7 19.01 -12.37 -14.74
C SER A 7 18.05 -13.23 -13.92
N SER A 8 18.00 -14.53 -14.20
CA SER A 8 17.10 -15.46 -13.50
C SER A 8 17.36 -15.54 -12.00
N ILE A 9 18.62 -15.51 -11.58
CA ILE A 9 18.98 -15.50 -10.15
C ILE A 9 18.58 -14.18 -9.51
N LEU A 10 18.86 -13.04 -10.16
CA LEU A 10 18.49 -11.73 -9.63
C LEU A 10 16.97 -11.57 -9.52
N GLU A 11 16.20 -12.00 -10.51
CA GLU A 11 14.74 -11.99 -10.47
C GLU A 11 14.19 -12.83 -9.30
N SER A 12 14.75 -14.02 -9.09
CA SER A 12 14.35 -14.91 -8.00
C SER A 12 14.68 -14.30 -6.64
N LEU A 13 15.88 -13.75 -6.48
CA LEU A 13 16.33 -13.09 -5.26
C LEU A 13 15.46 -11.89 -4.92
N PHE A 14 15.23 -10.97 -5.87
CA PHE A 14 14.42 -9.79 -5.63
C PHE A 14 12.97 -10.12 -5.36
N ARG A 15 12.41 -11.14 -6.03
CA ARG A 15 11.05 -11.63 -5.74
C ARG A 15 10.95 -12.17 -4.32
N TRP A 16 11.94 -12.92 -3.86
CA TRP A 16 11.96 -13.45 -2.50
C TRP A 16 12.04 -12.32 -1.46
N ILE A 17 12.96 -11.36 -1.66
CA ILE A 17 13.08 -10.16 -0.82
C ILE A 17 11.74 -9.40 -0.79
N HIS A 18 11.13 -9.17 -1.95
CA HIS A 18 9.87 -8.45 -2.08
C HIS A 18 8.74 -9.12 -1.30
N VAL A 19 8.59 -10.43 -1.45
CA VAL A 19 7.54 -11.21 -0.79
C VAL A 19 7.74 -11.23 0.72
N VAL A 20 8.96 -11.50 1.20
CA VAL A 20 9.26 -11.54 2.64
C VAL A 20 9.05 -10.16 3.28
N ALA A 21 9.57 -9.09 2.65
CA ALA A 21 9.35 -7.73 3.11
C ALA A 21 7.87 -7.35 3.08
N GLY A 22 7.13 -7.78 2.06
CA GLY A 22 5.70 -7.54 1.91
C GLY A 22 4.88 -8.22 3.00
N ILE A 23 5.18 -9.48 3.34
CA ILE A 23 4.55 -10.21 4.44
C ILE A 23 4.78 -9.48 5.76
N LEU A 24 6.02 -9.08 6.05
CA LEU A 24 6.36 -8.32 7.25
C LEU A 24 5.58 -6.99 7.30
N TRP A 25 5.59 -6.24 6.21
CA TRP A 25 4.96 -4.93 6.14
C TRP A 25 3.44 -5.00 6.31
N ILE A 26 2.78 -5.84 5.51
CA ILE A 26 1.31 -5.99 5.53
C ILE A 26 0.85 -6.69 6.81
N GLY A 27 1.62 -7.65 7.33
CA GLY A 27 1.33 -8.29 8.61
C GLY A 27 1.32 -7.28 9.77
N LEU A 28 2.35 -6.43 9.86
CA LEU A 28 2.39 -5.37 10.87
C LEU A 28 1.33 -4.29 10.65
N LEU A 29 0.98 -3.99 9.40
CA LEU A 29 -0.14 -3.09 9.08
C LEU A 29 -1.45 -3.61 9.69
N TYR A 30 -1.73 -4.91 9.53
CA TYR A 30 -2.92 -5.55 10.09
C TYR A 30 -2.86 -5.65 11.61
N PHE A 31 -1.69 -5.94 12.17
CA PHE A 31 -1.48 -5.84 13.62
C PHE A 31 -1.86 -4.45 14.14
N PHE A 32 -1.35 -3.36 13.55
CA PHE A 32 -1.67 -2.01 14.02
C PHE A 32 -3.16 -1.68 13.93
N ASN A 33 -3.83 -2.13 12.87
CA ASN A 33 -5.18 -1.68 12.56
C ASN A 33 -6.29 -2.57 13.10
N TRP A 34 -6.08 -3.89 13.19
CA TRP A 34 -7.10 -4.84 13.63
C TRP A 34 -6.85 -5.39 15.03
N VAL A 35 -5.61 -5.31 15.53
CA VAL A 35 -5.26 -5.81 16.87
C VAL A 35 -4.98 -4.65 17.81
N ASN A 36 -3.91 -3.88 17.53
CA ASN A 36 -3.44 -2.83 18.43
C ASN A 36 -4.45 -1.68 18.59
N SER A 37 -5.22 -1.36 17.56
CA SER A 37 -6.24 -0.29 17.64
C SER A 37 -7.40 -0.62 18.59
N ALA A 38 -7.74 -1.91 18.74
CA ALA A 38 -8.77 -2.40 19.65
C ALA A 38 -8.20 -2.64 21.05
N PHE A 39 -6.94 -3.08 21.13
CA PHE A 39 -6.25 -3.35 22.40
C PHE A 39 -5.78 -2.06 23.11
N ALA A 40 -5.16 -1.12 22.41
CA ALA A 40 -4.54 0.04 23.07
C ALA A 40 -5.47 0.88 23.95
N PRO A 41 -6.77 1.07 23.61
CA PRO A 41 -7.71 1.76 24.49
C PRO A 41 -8.00 1.04 25.81
N THR A 42 -7.82 -0.29 25.91
CA THR A 42 -8.13 -1.06 27.12
C THR A 42 -7.08 -0.89 28.22
N MET A 43 -5.89 -0.41 27.87
CA MET A 43 -4.82 -0.13 28.85
C MET A 43 -5.10 1.17 29.61
N ASP A 44 -4.90 1.14 30.92
CA ASP A 44 -4.82 2.34 31.76
C ASP A 44 -3.57 3.18 31.42
N GLY A 45 -3.45 4.37 32.03
CA GLY A 45 -2.37 5.30 31.77
C GLY A 45 -0.99 4.78 32.15
N GLU A 46 -0.85 4.07 33.27
CA GLU A 46 0.44 3.53 33.73
C GLU A 46 0.90 2.39 32.84
N THR A 47 -0.03 1.51 32.46
CA THR A 47 0.27 0.40 31.54
C THR A 47 0.72 0.94 30.18
N LYS A 48 0.06 1.99 29.65
CA LYS A 48 0.47 2.64 28.39
C LYS A 48 1.89 3.17 28.45
N LYS A 49 2.31 3.81 29.56
CA LYS A 49 3.68 4.34 29.73
C LYS A 49 4.74 3.24 29.71
N LYS A 50 4.42 2.03 30.14
CA LYS A 50 5.34 0.88 30.11
C LYS A 50 5.34 0.19 28.75
N VAL A 51 4.16 -0.05 28.17
CA VAL A 51 4.02 -0.87 26.95
C VAL A 51 4.34 -0.08 25.68
N VAL A 52 3.81 1.13 25.53
CA VAL A 52 3.90 1.88 24.25
C VAL A 52 5.33 2.25 23.86
N PRO A 53 6.18 2.80 24.76
CA PRO A 53 7.56 3.14 24.41
C PRO A 53 8.43 1.93 24.05
N GLU A 54 8.07 0.74 24.52
CA GLU A 54 8.80 -0.49 24.23
C GLU A 54 8.27 -1.20 22.98
N LEU A 55 6.94 -1.30 22.82
CA LEU A 55 6.33 -2.01 21.71
C LEU A 55 6.33 -1.21 20.40
N MET A 56 5.97 0.08 20.47
CA MET A 56 5.72 0.86 19.25
C MET A 56 6.99 1.13 18.44
N PRO A 57 8.14 1.58 19.02
CA PRO A 57 9.35 1.78 18.23
C PRO A 57 9.86 0.51 17.55
N ARG A 58 9.77 -0.64 18.23
CA ARG A 58 10.21 -1.94 17.69
C ARG A 58 9.35 -2.38 16.52
N THR A 59 8.02 -2.34 16.68
CA THR A 59 7.08 -2.68 15.60
C THR A 59 7.18 -1.69 14.43
N LEU A 60 7.31 -0.39 14.71
CA LEU A 60 7.46 0.64 13.68
C LEU A 60 8.78 0.54 12.91
N TYR A 61 9.86 0.07 13.54
CA TYR A 61 11.13 -0.20 12.85
C TYR A 61 10.95 -1.23 11.74
N TRP A 62 10.38 -2.38 12.07
CA TRP A 62 10.14 -3.44 11.10
C TRP A 62 9.10 -3.03 10.05
N PHE A 63 8.07 -2.29 10.46
CA PHE A 63 7.04 -1.80 9.55
C PHE A 63 7.60 -0.83 8.49
N ARG A 64 8.42 0.15 8.89
CA ARG A 64 8.98 1.15 7.95
C ARG A 64 10.01 0.55 7.00
N TRP A 65 10.86 -0.34 7.49
CA TRP A 65 11.85 -1.00 6.66
C TRP A 65 11.23 -2.09 5.79
N GLY A 66 10.21 -2.80 6.28
CA GLY A 66 9.38 -3.68 5.45
C GLY A 66 8.75 -2.90 4.28
N ALA A 67 8.20 -1.71 4.55
CA ALA A 67 7.67 -0.84 3.51
C ALA A 67 8.74 -0.41 2.49
N ALA A 68 9.90 0.04 2.97
CA ALA A 68 11.00 0.47 2.11
C ALA A 68 11.53 -0.66 1.22
N TRP A 69 11.80 -1.84 1.80
CA TRP A 69 12.31 -2.98 1.05
C TRP A 69 11.29 -3.55 0.07
N THR A 70 10.02 -3.60 0.45
CA THR A 70 8.94 -4.02 -0.47
C THR A 70 8.87 -3.06 -1.66
N TRP A 71 8.84 -1.76 -1.39
CA TRP A 71 8.76 -0.76 -2.45
C TRP A 71 10.00 -0.81 -3.37
N PHE A 72 11.20 -0.77 -2.80
CA PHE A 72 12.45 -0.79 -3.56
C PHE A 72 12.59 -2.04 -4.44
N SER A 73 12.43 -3.24 -3.85
CA SER A 73 12.47 -4.50 -4.60
C SER A 73 11.35 -4.59 -5.63
N GLY A 74 10.16 -4.02 -5.35
CA GLY A 74 9.04 -3.98 -6.27
C GLY A 74 9.33 -3.13 -7.50
N VAL A 75 9.95 -1.96 -7.32
CA VAL A 75 10.39 -1.11 -8.43
C VAL A 75 11.45 -1.82 -9.28
N LEU A 76 12.40 -2.53 -8.66
CA LEU A 76 13.38 -3.34 -9.40
C LEU A 76 12.71 -4.47 -10.20
N LEU A 77 11.71 -5.15 -9.62
CA LEU A 77 10.96 -6.19 -10.33
C LEU A 77 10.11 -5.62 -11.48
N LEU A 78 9.57 -4.40 -11.34
CA LEU A 78 8.91 -3.71 -12.46
C LEU A 78 9.90 -3.48 -13.61
N MET A 79 11.12 -3.01 -13.31
CA MET A 79 12.15 -2.81 -14.33
C MET A 79 12.60 -4.12 -14.98
N LEU A 80 12.96 -5.13 -14.18
CA LEU A 80 13.53 -6.39 -14.66
C LEU A 80 12.49 -7.30 -15.35
N VAL A 81 11.38 -7.58 -14.67
CA VAL A 81 10.42 -8.59 -15.14
C VAL A 81 9.42 -8.00 -16.12
N PHE A 82 8.94 -6.78 -15.85
CA PHE A 82 7.83 -6.20 -16.60
C PHE A 82 8.29 -5.35 -17.78
N TYR A 83 9.38 -4.57 -17.62
CA TYR A 83 9.86 -3.70 -18.68
C TYR A 83 10.90 -4.41 -19.56
N HIS A 84 11.98 -4.95 -18.98
CA HIS A 84 12.97 -5.72 -19.75
C HIS A 84 12.39 -7.05 -20.27
N GLY A 85 11.60 -7.75 -19.45
CA GLY A 85 10.89 -8.97 -19.88
C GLY A 85 9.72 -8.74 -20.85
N LYS A 86 9.37 -7.48 -21.17
CA LYS A 86 8.28 -7.08 -22.09
C LYS A 86 6.88 -7.60 -21.74
N ILE A 87 6.63 -7.98 -20.48
CA ILE A 87 5.33 -8.54 -20.02
C ILE A 87 4.30 -7.43 -19.69
N SER A 88 4.75 -6.17 -19.59
CA SER A 88 3.89 -5.01 -19.26
C SER A 88 3.03 -4.50 -20.40
N LEU A 89 3.49 -4.64 -21.64
CA LEU A 89 2.81 -4.10 -22.83
C LEU A 89 1.86 -5.14 -23.43
N ALA A 90 0.80 -4.70 -24.10
CA ALA A 90 -0.04 -5.57 -24.91
C ALA A 90 0.72 -6.07 -26.14
N ASP A 91 0.41 -7.28 -26.63
CA ASP A 91 1.16 -7.94 -27.73
C ASP A 91 1.24 -7.09 -29.01
N GLN A 92 0.24 -6.24 -29.26
CA GLN A 92 0.23 -5.31 -30.40
C GLN A 92 1.09 -4.04 -30.23
N VAL A 93 1.73 -3.80 -29.08
CA VAL A 93 2.50 -2.57 -28.80
C VAL A 93 4.01 -2.83 -28.93
N ASN A 94 4.63 -2.25 -29.95
CA ASN A 94 6.07 -2.37 -30.18
C ASN A 94 6.87 -1.42 -29.27
N GLY A 95 7.25 -1.91 -28.08
CA GLY A 95 8.13 -1.20 -27.15
C GLY A 95 7.44 -0.07 -26.38
N PHE A 96 8.18 0.56 -25.46
CA PHE A 96 7.64 1.62 -24.61
C PHE A 96 7.40 2.91 -25.41
N THR A 97 6.13 3.25 -25.63
CA THR A 97 5.71 4.52 -26.23
C THR A 97 5.90 5.68 -25.25
N ALA A 98 5.79 6.93 -25.74
CA ALA A 98 5.75 8.10 -24.85
C ALA A 98 4.60 8.01 -23.83
N GLY A 99 3.45 7.49 -24.25
CA GLY A 99 2.30 7.25 -23.37
C GLY A 99 2.60 6.25 -22.26
N ALA A 100 3.32 5.17 -22.57
CA ALA A 100 3.77 4.20 -21.57
C ALA A 100 4.64 4.86 -20.49
N TRP A 101 5.64 5.66 -20.89
CA TRP A 101 6.49 6.37 -19.93
C TRP A 101 5.74 7.40 -19.09
N ILE A 102 4.79 8.14 -19.68
CA ILE A 102 3.93 9.07 -18.93
C ILE A 102 3.13 8.31 -17.88
N MET A 103 2.61 7.12 -18.21
CA MET A 103 1.85 6.29 -17.27
C MET A 103 2.70 5.67 -16.17
N VAL A 104 3.95 5.27 -16.48
CA VAL A 104 4.91 4.88 -15.43
C VAL A 104 5.16 6.05 -14.47
N ALA A 105 5.42 7.25 -15.00
CA ALA A 105 5.61 8.44 -14.17
C ALA A 105 4.36 8.77 -13.33
N ALA A 106 3.17 8.70 -13.93
CA ALA A 106 1.89 8.93 -13.25
C ALA A 106 1.64 7.92 -12.11
N THR A 107 2.08 6.67 -12.26
CA THR A 107 2.00 5.64 -11.21
C THR A 107 2.72 6.09 -9.93
N PHE A 108 3.92 6.64 -10.05
CA PHE A 108 4.71 7.07 -8.90
C PHE A 108 4.35 8.50 -8.44
N ALA A 109 3.94 9.38 -9.36
CA ALA A 109 3.48 10.74 -9.03
C ALA A 109 2.09 10.75 -8.37
N GLY A 110 1.28 9.71 -8.58
CA GLY A 110 -0.06 9.58 -8.01
C GLY A 110 -0.11 9.69 -6.48
N VAL A 111 1.02 9.42 -5.81
CA VAL A 111 1.16 9.64 -4.37
C VAL A 111 0.92 11.09 -3.94
N PHE A 112 1.40 12.07 -4.72
CA PHE A 112 1.24 13.48 -4.40
C PHE A 112 -0.19 13.94 -4.62
N VAL A 113 -0.85 13.40 -5.65
CA VAL A 113 -2.28 13.64 -5.91
C VAL A 113 -3.12 13.07 -4.77
N TYR A 114 -2.89 11.81 -4.39
CA TYR A 114 -3.55 11.17 -3.25
C TYR A 114 -3.32 11.96 -1.96
N ASP A 115 -2.08 12.34 -1.66
CA ASP A 115 -1.75 13.04 -0.43
C ASP A 115 -2.37 14.45 -0.40
N LEU A 116 -2.38 15.17 -1.53
CA LEU A 116 -3.07 16.45 -1.70
C LEU A 116 -4.57 16.32 -1.43
N ILE A 117 -5.26 15.36 -2.08
CA ILE A 117 -6.70 15.14 -1.90
C ILE A 117 -7.02 14.89 -0.42
N MET A 118 -6.26 14.00 0.22
CA MET A 118 -6.51 13.64 1.61
C MET A 118 -6.17 14.77 2.60
N ASN A 119 -5.22 15.64 2.27
CA ASN A 119 -4.86 16.79 3.11
C ASN A 119 -5.71 18.04 2.86
N THR A 120 -6.53 18.05 1.81
CA THR A 120 -7.44 19.15 1.47
C THR A 120 -8.88 18.70 1.65
N LEU A 121 -9.49 18.10 0.62
CA LEU A 121 -10.85 17.59 0.62
C LEU A 121 -11.08 16.55 1.73
N GLY A 122 -10.07 15.72 2.04
CA GLY A 122 -10.17 14.71 3.10
C GLY A 122 -10.41 15.28 4.50
N LYS A 123 -9.95 16.52 4.77
CA LYS A 123 -10.15 17.17 6.07
C LYS A 123 -11.57 17.72 6.23
N SER A 124 -12.18 18.21 5.16
CA SER A 124 -13.53 18.79 5.17
C SER A 124 -14.61 17.75 4.89
N ASN A 125 -14.37 16.83 3.97
CA ASN A 125 -15.30 15.78 3.57
C ASN A 125 -14.58 14.51 3.11
N ILE A 126 -14.28 13.64 4.08
CA ILE A 126 -13.60 12.36 3.83
C ILE A 126 -14.37 11.45 2.85
N LYS A 127 -15.71 11.48 2.85
CA LYS A 127 -16.51 10.66 1.92
C LYS A 127 -16.29 11.12 0.48
N ALA A 128 -16.33 12.43 0.23
CA ALA A 128 -16.06 13.00 -1.08
C ALA A 128 -14.62 12.71 -1.53
N ALA A 129 -13.63 12.81 -0.63
CA ALA A 129 -12.23 12.49 -0.93
C ALA A 129 -12.04 11.02 -1.34
N VAL A 130 -12.72 10.08 -0.66
CA VAL A 130 -12.69 8.65 -1.00
C VAL A 130 -13.36 8.39 -2.35
N ILE A 131 -14.53 8.99 -2.62
CA ILE A 131 -15.21 8.86 -3.92
C ILE A 131 -14.34 9.40 -5.05
N LEU A 132 -13.77 10.60 -4.89
CA LEU A 132 -12.86 11.19 -5.87
C LEU A 132 -11.64 10.30 -6.10
N SER A 133 -11.04 9.76 -5.03
CA SER A 133 -9.89 8.86 -5.15
C SER A 133 -10.25 7.58 -5.89
N PHE A 134 -11.44 7.02 -5.65
CA PHE A 134 -11.93 5.85 -6.37
C PHE A 134 -12.08 6.16 -7.87
N VAL A 135 -12.75 7.26 -8.21
CA VAL A 135 -12.92 7.71 -9.60
C VAL A 135 -11.57 7.91 -10.28
N LEU A 136 -10.60 8.55 -9.62
CA LEU A 136 -9.26 8.75 -10.18
C LEU A 136 -8.51 7.44 -10.40
N VAL A 137 -8.64 6.47 -9.49
CA VAL A 137 -8.05 5.13 -9.70
C VAL A 137 -8.71 4.43 -10.88
N VAL A 138 -10.03 4.51 -11.02
CA VAL A 138 -10.73 3.98 -12.19
C VAL A 138 -10.23 4.65 -13.47
N VAL A 139 -10.14 5.99 -13.51
CA VAL A 139 -9.58 6.72 -14.66
C VAL A 139 -8.16 6.26 -14.97
N MET A 140 -7.29 6.13 -13.97
CA MET A 140 -5.92 5.62 -14.15
C MET A 140 -5.88 4.21 -14.77
N ILE A 141 -6.80 3.32 -14.38
CA ILE A 141 -6.93 1.98 -14.96
C ILE A 141 -7.20 2.06 -16.47
N PHE A 142 -8.10 2.93 -16.91
CA PHE A 142 -8.35 3.15 -18.33
C PHE A 142 -7.13 3.80 -19.02
N LEU A 143 -6.51 4.82 -18.41
CA LEU A 143 -5.33 5.48 -18.98
C LEU A 143 -4.15 4.51 -19.16
N TYR A 144 -3.95 3.56 -18.24
CA TYR A 144 -2.93 2.52 -18.40
C TYR A 144 -3.10 1.70 -19.68
N GLN A 145 -4.33 1.37 -20.07
CA GLN A 145 -4.58 0.62 -21.31
C GLN A 145 -4.56 1.52 -22.54
N TYR A 146 -5.34 2.60 -22.53
CA TYR A 146 -5.58 3.41 -23.74
C TYR A 146 -4.45 4.41 -24.05
N VAL A 147 -3.73 4.89 -23.03
CA VAL A 147 -2.59 5.80 -23.21
C VAL A 147 -1.27 5.05 -23.02
N GLY A 148 -1.20 4.20 -21.98
CA GLY A 148 0.00 3.44 -21.66
C GLY A 148 0.25 2.23 -22.57
N GLY A 149 -0.79 1.70 -23.24
CA GLY A 149 -0.68 0.47 -24.03
C GLY A 149 -0.39 -0.78 -23.18
N PHE A 150 -0.69 -0.73 -21.87
CA PHE A 150 -0.40 -1.84 -20.97
C PHE A 150 -1.36 -3.01 -21.21
N SER A 151 -0.83 -4.23 -21.15
CA SER A 151 -1.66 -5.44 -21.11
C SER A 151 -2.53 -5.43 -19.84
N TYR A 152 -3.50 -6.34 -19.73
CA TYR A 152 -4.25 -6.50 -18.47
C TYR A 152 -3.30 -6.74 -17.30
N ARG A 153 -2.29 -7.60 -17.48
CA ARG A 153 -1.25 -7.89 -16.49
C ARG A 153 -0.38 -6.67 -16.18
N GLY A 154 -0.01 -5.88 -17.19
CA GLY A 154 0.66 -4.60 -16.98
C GLY A 154 -0.19 -3.62 -16.19
N THR A 155 -1.49 -3.53 -16.50
CA THR A 155 -2.44 -2.65 -15.81
C THR A 155 -2.58 -3.02 -14.34
N THR A 156 -2.77 -4.31 -14.02
CA THR A 156 -2.92 -4.78 -12.64
C THR A 156 -1.66 -4.52 -11.82
N ILE A 157 -0.46 -4.80 -12.36
CA ILE A 157 0.78 -4.57 -11.60
C ILE A 157 1.01 -3.07 -11.34
N HIS A 158 0.66 -2.19 -12.29
CA HIS A 158 0.80 -0.74 -12.10
C HIS A 158 -0.23 -0.18 -11.10
N VAL A 159 -1.44 -0.73 -11.03
CA VAL A 159 -2.38 -0.40 -9.93
C VAL A 159 -1.82 -0.84 -8.58
N GLY A 160 -1.26 -2.05 -8.51
CA GLY A 160 -0.56 -2.51 -7.31
C GLY A 160 0.58 -1.57 -6.92
N ALA A 161 1.38 -1.14 -7.90
CA ALA A 161 2.52 -0.24 -7.69
C ALA A 161 2.08 1.18 -7.26
N LEU A 162 0.98 1.69 -7.80
CA LEU A 162 0.36 2.96 -7.39
C LEU A 162 -0.04 2.89 -5.91
N PHE A 163 -0.81 1.87 -5.51
CA PHE A 163 -1.19 1.69 -4.11
C PHE A 163 0.02 1.48 -3.22
N GLY A 164 0.99 0.66 -3.64
CA GLY A 164 2.21 0.40 -2.88
C GLY A 164 3.04 1.67 -2.66
N SER A 165 3.13 2.54 -3.67
CA SER A 165 3.83 3.82 -3.57
C SER A 165 3.12 4.79 -2.64
N CYS A 166 1.79 4.91 -2.75
CA CYS A 166 0.98 5.68 -1.81
C CYS A 166 1.15 5.19 -0.37
N MET A 167 1.15 3.87 -0.19
CA MET A 167 1.30 3.24 1.12
C MET A 167 2.69 3.46 1.71
N ALA A 168 3.75 3.23 0.95
CA ALA A 168 5.13 3.42 1.41
C ALA A 168 5.38 4.88 1.79
N PHE A 169 4.84 5.82 1.01
CA PHE A 169 4.90 7.24 1.32
C PHE A 169 4.18 7.57 2.63
N ASN A 170 2.97 7.05 2.85
CA ASN A 170 2.27 7.24 4.12
C ASN A 170 3.12 6.78 5.30
N VAL A 171 3.83 5.65 5.19
CA VAL A 171 4.70 5.15 6.26
C VAL A 171 5.82 6.13 6.58
N TRP A 172 6.59 6.54 5.58
CA TRP A 172 7.81 7.33 5.79
C TRP A 172 7.57 8.82 6.00
N PHE A 173 6.55 9.40 5.37
CA PHE A 173 6.34 10.86 5.35
C PHE A 173 5.15 11.33 6.20
N ARG A 174 4.24 10.44 6.60
CA ARG A 174 3.08 10.82 7.42
C ARG A 174 3.07 10.11 8.78
N ILE A 175 3.16 8.77 8.79
CA ILE A 175 3.05 7.95 10.00
C ILE A 175 4.31 8.10 10.86
N TRP A 176 5.49 7.84 10.31
CA TRP A 176 6.74 7.87 11.09
C TRP A 176 7.03 9.25 11.71
N PRO A 177 6.93 10.38 10.99
CA PRO A 177 7.12 11.70 11.58
C PRO A 177 6.13 12.02 12.70
N ALA A 178 4.87 11.58 12.58
CA ALA A 178 3.88 11.75 13.63
C ALA A 178 4.19 10.88 14.86
N GLN A 179 4.60 9.63 14.66
CA GLN A 179 4.96 8.72 15.75
C GLN A 179 6.20 9.19 16.53
N LYS A 180 7.16 9.84 15.86
CA LYS A 180 8.30 10.49 16.53
C LYS A 180 7.89 11.60 17.51
N LYS A 181 6.68 12.17 17.38
CA LYS A 181 6.13 13.15 18.33
C LYS A 181 5.32 12.47 19.43
N VAL A 182 4.51 11.48 19.06
CA VAL A 182 3.57 10.81 19.97
C VAL A 182 4.28 9.92 20.99
N ILE A 183 5.25 9.11 20.56
CA ILE A 183 5.86 8.10 21.43
C ILE A 183 6.68 8.72 22.57
N PRO A 184 7.53 9.73 22.34
CA PRO A 184 8.27 10.37 23.44
C PRO A 184 7.36 11.04 24.47
N ALA A 185 6.27 11.69 24.05
CA ALA A 185 5.29 12.28 24.97
C ALA A 185 4.69 11.23 25.90
N ILE A 186 4.28 10.07 25.35
CA ILE A 186 3.76 8.95 26.14
C ILE A 186 4.84 8.40 27.10
N LYS A 187 6.08 8.28 26.64
CA LYS A 187 7.22 7.84 27.47
C LYS A 187 7.44 8.77 28.68
N ASN A 188 7.34 10.07 28.47
CA ASN A 188 7.51 11.08 29.52
C ASN A 188 6.27 11.25 30.40
N GLY A 189 5.16 10.60 30.04
CA GLY A 189 3.89 10.76 30.74
C GLY A 189 3.17 12.08 30.46
N GLU A 190 3.56 12.75 29.38
CA GLU A 190 2.90 13.95 28.85
C GLU A 190 1.69 13.55 27.99
N ALA A 191 0.75 14.47 27.80
CA ALA A 191 -0.35 14.28 26.87
C ALA A 191 0.19 14.30 25.41
N PRO A 192 0.01 13.22 24.61
CA PRO A 192 0.49 13.21 23.24
C PRO A 192 -0.29 14.19 22.35
N ASP A 193 0.38 14.75 21.34
CA ASP A 193 -0.25 15.56 20.30
C ASP A 193 -1.39 14.78 19.62
N ALA A 194 -2.63 15.17 19.91
CA ALA A 194 -3.83 14.51 19.43
C ALA A 194 -3.94 14.56 17.90
N ALA A 195 -3.49 15.64 17.27
CA ALA A 195 -3.51 15.77 15.82
C ALA A 195 -2.47 14.85 15.16
N ALA A 196 -1.28 14.71 15.75
CA ALA A 196 -0.27 13.76 15.29
C ALA A 196 -0.73 12.31 15.44
N ALA A 197 -1.31 11.94 16.58
CA ALA A 197 -1.85 10.60 16.81
C ALA A 197 -2.99 10.27 15.83
N ALA A 198 -3.92 11.21 15.62
CA ALA A 198 -5.02 11.07 14.68
C ALA A 198 -4.52 10.92 13.23
N LEU A 199 -3.53 11.72 12.82
CA LEU A 199 -2.92 11.63 11.48
C LEU A 199 -2.26 10.25 11.26
N ALA A 200 -1.48 9.78 12.22
CA ALA A 200 -0.82 8.46 12.13
C ALA A 200 -1.85 7.34 12.00
N GLY A 201 -2.90 7.36 12.83
CA GLY A 201 -3.99 6.39 12.77
C GLY A 201 -4.77 6.44 11.46
N LEU A 202 -5.09 7.64 10.96
CA LEU A 202 -5.82 7.82 9.71
C LEU A 202 -5.03 7.31 8.50
N ARG A 203 -3.75 7.66 8.40
CA ARG A 203 -2.89 7.21 7.29
C ARG A 203 -2.59 5.72 7.35
N SER A 204 -2.49 5.16 8.55
CA SER A 204 -2.43 3.70 8.73
C SER A 204 -3.71 3.02 8.24
N LYS A 205 -4.88 3.58 8.54
CA LYS A 205 -6.16 3.09 8.03
C LYS A 205 -6.26 3.17 6.51
N HIS A 206 -5.81 4.27 5.90
CA HIS A 206 -5.76 4.37 4.43
C HIS A 206 -4.91 3.24 3.82
N ASN A 207 -3.76 2.94 4.43
CA ASN A 207 -2.93 1.82 4.00
C ASN A 207 -3.67 0.48 4.07
N THR A 208 -4.46 0.22 5.12
CA THR A 208 -5.26 -1.02 5.24
C THR A 208 -6.35 -1.13 4.18
N TYR A 209 -6.98 -0.01 3.78
CA TYR A 209 -7.95 -0.03 2.67
C TYR A 209 -7.29 -0.26 1.31
N MET A 210 -6.06 0.24 1.11
CA MET A 210 -5.29 0.01 -0.12
C MET A 210 -4.64 -1.38 -0.16
N SER A 211 -4.34 -2.01 0.98
CA SER A 211 -3.55 -3.25 1.02
C SER A 211 -4.27 -4.45 0.41
N VAL A 212 -5.58 -4.61 0.64
CA VAL A 212 -6.35 -5.74 0.11
C VAL A 212 -6.38 -5.74 -1.43
N PRO A 213 -6.79 -4.65 -2.11
CA PRO A 213 -6.73 -4.61 -3.56
C PRO A 213 -5.29 -4.63 -4.10
N LEU A 214 -4.32 -4.06 -3.40
CA LEU A 214 -2.90 -4.16 -3.77
C LEU A 214 -2.45 -5.62 -3.81
N VAL A 215 -2.67 -6.38 -2.73
CA VAL A 215 -2.23 -7.79 -2.64
C VAL A 215 -2.85 -8.61 -3.77
N TRP A 216 -4.14 -8.40 -4.06
CA TRP A 216 -4.76 -9.07 -5.20
C TRP A 216 -4.15 -8.64 -6.53
N ALA A 217 -3.96 -7.34 -6.76
CA ALA A 217 -3.38 -6.83 -8.00
C ALA A 217 -1.97 -7.39 -8.28
N MET A 218 -1.19 -7.63 -7.21
CA MET A 218 0.13 -8.25 -7.28
C MET A 218 0.11 -9.77 -7.48
N LEU A 219 -0.96 -10.45 -7.04
CA LEU A 219 -1.13 -11.91 -7.14
C LEU A 219 -1.98 -12.37 -8.34
N ASN A 220 -2.70 -11.46 -8.99
CA ASN A 220 -3.78 -11.72 -9.94
C ASN A 220 -3.39 -12.75 -11.03
N THR A 221 -2.15 -12.73 -11.51
CA THR A 221 -1.66 -13.65 -12.55
C THR A 221 -1.55 -15.12 -12.12
N HIS A 222 -1.78 -15.42 -10.84
CA HIS A 222 -1.87 -16.79 -10.30
C HIS A 222 -3.32 -17.21 -9.99
N SER A 223 -4.33 -16.38 -10.30
CA SER A 223 -5.75 -16.70 -10.11
C SER A 223 -6.43 -17.08 -11.42
N THR A 224 -6.77 -18.36 -11.59
CA THR A 224 -7.06 -18.99 -12.89
C THR A 224 -8.43 -18.64 -13.50
N TRP A 225 -9.30 -17.90 -12.81
CA TRP A 225 -10.64 -17.51 -13.31
C TRP A 225 -10.97 -16.02 -13.19
N ALA A 226 -10.47 -15.29 -12.17
CA ALA A 226 -10.69 -13.84 -12.02
C ALA A 226 -9.65 -12.99 -12.78
N ALA A 227 -8.59 -13.61 -13.32
CA ALA A 227 -7.58 -12.98 -14.15
C ALA A 227 -8.01 -12.80 -15.61
N SER A 228 -9.29 -13.04 -15.93
CA SER A 228 -9.84 -12.83 -17.26
C SER A 228 -9.70 -11.36 -17.68
N TYR A 229 -9.36 -11.13 -18.94
CA TYR A 229 -9.03 -9.88 -19.64
C TYR A 229 -10.03 -8.70 -19.53
N ASN A 230 -10.98 -8.75 -18.61
CA ASN A 230 -12.01 -7.74 -18.43
C ASN A 230 -11.53 -6.64 -17.46
N LEU A 231 -11.27 -5.46 -18.02
CA LEU A 231 -10.82 -4.27 -17.30
C LEU A 231 -11.77 -3.86 -16.14
N TYR A 232 -13.06 -4.17 -16.23
CA TYR A 232 -14.07 -3.82 -15.23
C TYR A 232 -13.95 -4.66 -13.94
N ILE A 233 -13.28 -5.81 -13.97
CA ILE A 233 -13.05 -6.65 -12.79
C ILE A 233 -12.19 -5.92 -11.76
N LEU A 234 -11.19 -5.14 -12.21
CA LEU A 234 -10.24 -4.48 -11.32
C LEU A 234 -10.90 -3.39 -10.44
N PRO A 235 -11.70 -2.44 -10.98
CA PRO A 235 -12.52 -1.54 -10.17
C PRO A 235 -13.47 -2.26 -9.21
N ALA A 236 -14.16 -3.31 -9.68
CA ALA A 236 -15.07 -4.10 -8.84
C ALA A 236 -14.33 -4.78 -7.68
N PHE A 237 -13.14 -5.32 -7.94
CA PHE A 237 -12.32 -5.93 -6.90
C PHE A 237 -11.78 -4.90 -5.91
N ILE A 238 -11.46 -3.69 -6.35
CA ILE A 238 -11.07 -2.59 -5.45
C ILE A 238 -12.22 -2.27 -4.47
N ALA A 239 -13.44 -2.09 -4.99
CA ALA A 239 -14.62 -1.86 -4.17
C ALA A 239 -14.90 -3.03 -3.21
N PHE A 240 -14.75 -4.26 -3.69
CA PHE A 240 -14.87 -5.46 -2.86
C PHE A 240 -13.81 -5.51 -1.76
N GLY A 241 -12.55 -5.23 -2.07
CA GLY A 241 -11.45 -5.18 -1.11
C GLY A 241 -11.71 -4.14 -0.01
N TRP A 242 -12.25 -2.97 -0.37
CA TRP A 242 -12.66 -1.97 0.61
C TRP A 242 -13.81 -2.45 1.50
N TRP A 243 -14.79 -3.12 0.93
CA TRP A 243 -15.89 -3.74 1.69
C TRP A 243 -15.38 -4.81 2.66
N VAL A 244 -14.45 -5.68 2.23
CA VAL A 244 -13.81 -6.67 3.10
C VAL A 244 -13.06 -5.98 4.25
N THR A 245 -12.22 -5.00 3.95
CA THR A 245 -11.49 -4.23 4.97
C THR A 245 -12.44 -3.59 5.98
N TYR A 246 -13.55 -3.01 5.51
CA TYR A 246 -14.59 -2.44 6.37
C TYR A 246 -15.22 -3.48 7.31
N LYS A 247 -15.55 -4.67 6.79
CA LYS A 247 -16.08 -5.78 7.60
C LYS A 247 -15.07 -6.24 8.65
N LEU A 248 -13.79 -6.33 8.28
CA LEU A 248 -12.71 -6.70 9.20
C LEU A 248 -12.53 -5.66 10.32
N TYR A 249 -12.58 -4.36 10.03
CA TYR A 249 -12.59 -3.34 11.08
C TYR A 249 -13.78 -3.50 12.04
N LYS A 250 -14.98 -3.75 11.52
CA LYS A 250 -16.17 -3.99 12.35
C LYS A 250 -16.06 -5.23 13.22
N ARG A 251 -15.38 -6.27 12.73
CA ARG A 251 -15.15 -7.50 13.49
C ARG A 251 -14.05 -7.32 14.53
N ALA A 252 -12.93 -6.72 14.15
CA ALA A 252 -11.77 -6.46 15.01
C ALA A 252 -12.15 -5.76 16.33
N ALA A 253 -12.99 -4.73 16.25
CA ALA A 253 -13.48 -4.00 17.43
C ALA A 253 -14.35 -4.84 18.40
N LYS A 254 -14.78 -6.03 18.00
CA LYS A 254 -15.64 -6.94 18.77
C LYS A 254 -14.94 -8.23 19.18
N VAL A 255 -13.69 -8.46 18.79
CA VAL A 255 -12.95 -9.65 19.20
C VAL A 255 -12.59 -9.47 20.68
N PRO A 256 -13.10 -10.33 21.60
CA PRO A 256 -12.83 -10.17 23.02
C PRO A 256 -11.37 -10.53 23.33
N GLY A 257 -10.80 -9.84 24.32
CA GLY A 257 -9.66 -10.35 25.08
C GLY A 257 -10.14 -11.37 26.11
N PHE A 258 -9.20 -12.11 26.70
CA PHE A 258 -9.45 -12.95 27.86
C PHE A 258 -9.32 -12.15 29.15
#